data_AF-A0A4E0RCF2-F1
#
_entry.id   AF-A0A4E0RCF2-F1
#
_cell.length_a   1.000
_cell.length_b   1.000
_cell.length_c   1.000
_cell.angle_alpha   90.00
_cell.angle_beta   90.00
_cell.angle_gamma   90.00
#
_symmetry.space_group_name_H-M   'P 1'
#
loop_
_entity.id
_entity.type
_entity.pdbx_description
1 polymer ?
#
loop_
_entity_poly.entity_id
_entity_poly.type
_entity_poly.pdbx_seq_one_letter_code
_entity_poly.pdbx_strand_id
1 'polypeptide(L)'
;MQKVQNSSKNVTLIVNRTERDEQVESITKTLVAANATDPKLFSYMKKLIRVDEYVDKNNIRHITFVPMTSNHIQLEAARLINFVRKNAKTGAITPCFPAKNVTNCVLTQPSFDQFHKIKKLVTAPTILKNGRVISKPRYDIESGIFYHASEPLELGDIEPTPQNVEWAKNLILDDLLGDFPFKSEADKANAVS
;
A
#
# COMPACT_ATOMS: atom_id res chain seq x y z
N MET A 1 38.05 12.73 -9.25
CA MET A 1 36.93 11.82 -8.89
C MET A 1 36.39 12.22 -7.54
N GLN A 2 35.40 13.12 -7.50
CA GLN A 2 34.77 13.57 -6.25
C GLN A 2 33.74 12.54 -5.79
N LYS A 3 33.82 12.14 -4.52
CA LYS A 3 32.81 11.30 -3.86
C LYS A 3 31.50 12.06 -3.85
N VAL A 4 30.49 11.53 -4.53
CA VAL A 4 29.10 11.97 -4.39
C VAL A 4 28.64 11.58 -2.99
N GLN A 5 28.67 12.55 -2.06
CA GLN A 5 27.98 12.46 -0.77
C GLN A 5 26.48 12.57 -1.05
N ASN A 6 25.81 11.43 -1.18
CA ASN A 6 24.35 11.40 -1.21
C ASN A 6 23.83 11.56 0.23
N SER A 7 23.72 12.81 0.67
CA SER A 7 23.34 13.25 2.02
C SER A 7 21.81 13.27 2.25
N SER A 8 21.07 12.31 1.71
CA SER A 8 19.60 12.28 1.81
C SER A 8 19.06 11.35 2.90
N LYS A 9 19.94 10.65 3.63
CA LYS A 9 19.54 9.67 4.66
C LYS A 9 19.87 10.19 6.06
N ASN A 10 18.86 10.23 6.91
CA ASN A 10 18.95 10.81 8.26
C ASN A 10 19.45 9.84 9.34
N VAL A 11 19.58 8.53 9.03
CA VAL A 11 20.00 7.51 9.99
C VAL A 11 21.29 6.83 9.52
N THR A 12 22.27 6.69 10.41
CA THR A 12 23.52 5.96 10.15
C THR A 12 23.71 4.86 11.18
N LEU A 13 23.93 3.62 10.71
CA LEU A 13 24.19 2.46 11.57
C LEU A 13 25.61 1.93 11.34
N ILE A 14 26.38 1.80 12.43
CA ILE A 14 27.70 1.19 12.41
C ILE A 14 27.54 -0.29 12.72
N VAL A 15 27.50 -1.12 11.68
CA VAL A 15 27.08 -2.54 11.77
C VAL A 15 27.87 -3.35 12.80
N ASN A 16 29.14 -3.03 13.01
CA ASN A 16 30.02 -3.73 13.95
C ASN A 16 30.12 -3.09 15.34
N ARG A 17 29.28 -2.10 15.63
CA ARG A 17 29.19 -1.44 16.95
C ARG A 17 27.76 -1.36 17.50
N THR A 18 26.77 -1.65 16.67
CA THR A 18 25.36 -1.70 17.07
C THR A 18 24.96 -3.14 17.28
N GLU A 19 24.28 -3.43 18.39
CA GLU A 19 23.78 -4.77 18.67
C GLU A 19 22.76 -5.22 17.62
N ARG A 20 22.62 -6.53 17.44
CA ARG A 20 21.75 -7.07 16.38
C ARG A 20 20.29 -6.66 16.55
N ASP A 21 19.77 -6.70 17.77
CA ASP A 21 18.37 -6.37 18.04
C ASP A 21 18.09 -4.87 17.83
N GLU A 22 19.04 -4.01 18.20
CA GLU A 22 18.99 -2.57 17.90
C GLU A 22 19.00 -2.30 16.39
N GLN A 23 19.78 -3.06 15.61
CA GLN A 23 19.75 -2.96 14.15
C GLN A 23 18.40 -3.38 13.57
N VAL A 24 17.82 -4.49 14.06
CA VAL A 24 16.49 -4.98 13.64
C VAL A 24 15.42 -3.94 13.93
N GLU A 25 15.42 -3.39 15.14
CA GLU A 25 14.47 -2.36 15.57
C GLU A 25 14.61 -1.09 14.73
N SER A 26 15.84 -0.59 14.53
CA SER A 26 16.12 0.60 13.73
C SER A 26 15.68 0.44 12.27
N ILE A 27 15.95 -0.72 11.66
CA ILE A 27 15.48 -1.04 10.31
C ILE A 27 13.95 -1.04 10.28
N THR A 28 13.31 -1.74 11.20
CA THR A 28 11.84 -1.88 11.23
C THR A 28 11.16 -0.52 11.40
N LYS A 29 11.61 0.28 12.37
CA LYS A 29 11.08 1.64 12.60
C LYS A 29 11.25 2.53 11.37
N THR A 30 12.41 2.48 10.72
CA THR A 30 12.67 3.30 9.53
C THR A 30 11.81 2.88 8.35
N LEU A 31 11.64 1.57 8.13
CA LEU A 31 10.74 1.05 7.10
C LEU A 31 9.29 1.47 7.35
N VAL A 32 8.80 1.36 8.58
CA VAL A 32 7.45 1.79 8.96
C VAL A 32 7.25 3.29 8.73
N ALA A 33 8.21 4.12 9.15
CA ALA A 33 8.15 5.56 8.98
C ALA A 33 8.11 5.95 7.49
N ALA A 34 8.95 5.33 6.65
CA ALA A 34 8.92 5.57 5.22
C ALA A 34 7.62 5.07 4.55
N ASN A 35 7.01 4.03 5.09
CA ASN A 35 5.77 3.44 4.59
C ASN A 35 4.50 4.21 5.02
N ALA A 36 4.62 5.17 5.94
CA ALA A 36 3.49 5.97 6.41
C ALA A 36 3.03 7.02 5.38
N THR A 37 3.97 7.58 4.60
CA THR A 37 3.69 8.61 3.59
C THR A 37 3.33 8.03 2.22
N ASP A 38 3.98 6.93 1.83
CA ASP A 38 3.77 6.25 0.55
C ASP A 38 3.80 4.72 0.78
N PRO A 39 2.64 4.11 1.10
CA PRO A 39 2.57 2.69 1.42
C PRO A 39 3.00 1.79 0.24
N LYS A 40 4.11 1.08 0.43
CA LYS A 40 4.69 0.11 -0.54
C LYS A 40 4.84 -1.29 0.05
N LEU A 41 4.97 -1.36 1.36
CA LEU A 41 5.09 -2.60 2.13
C LEU A 41 3.80 -2.80 2.93
N PHE A 42 3.30 -4.03 2.91
CA PHE A 42 2.02 -4.37 3.52
C PHE A 42 2.12 -5.64 4.34
N SER A 43 1.31 -5.72 5.39
CA SER A 43 1.03 -6.97 6.08
C SER A 43 -0.09 -7.71 5.37
N TYR A 44 0.17 -8.94 4.96
CA TYR A 44 -0.82 -9.83 4.36
C TYR A 44 -0.55 -11.27 4.80
N MET A 45 -1.56 -11.94 5.38
CA MET A 45 -1.45 -13.32 5.86
C MET A 45 -0.22 -13.58 6.74
N LYS A 46 0.03 -12.68 7.71
CA LYS A 46 1.19 -12.69 8.63
C LYS A 46 2.56 -12.59 7.95
N LYS A 47 2.62 -12.20 6.68
CA LYS A 47 3.86 -11.94 5.95
C LYS A 47 3.95 -10.47 5.59
N LEU A 48 5.17 -9.94 5.61
CA LEU A 48 5.49 -8.68 4.97
C LEU A 48 5.57 -8.91 3.47
N ILE A 49 4.76 -8.20 2.71
CA ILE A 49 4.70 -8.29 1.25
C ILE A 49 4.92 -6.89 0.63
N ARG A 50 5.22 -6.88 -0.66
CA ARG A 50 5.02 -5.71 -1.53
C ARG A 50 4.03 -6.06 -2.63
N VAL A 51 3.46 -5.06 -3.28
CA VAL A 51 2.61 -5.25 -4.46
C VAL A 51 3.41 -4.84 -5.69
N ASP A 52 3.69 -5.81 -6.55
CA ASP A 52 4.34 -5.57 -7.82
C ASP A 52 3.28 -5.51 -8.92
N GLU A 53 3.46 -4.58 -9.85
CA GLU A 53 2.60 -4.42 -11.04
C GLU A 53 3.40 -4.77 -12.29
N TYR A 54 2.79 -5.51 -13.21
CA TYR A 54 3.37 -5.80 -14.52
C TYR A 54 2.29 -5.76 -15.60
N VAL A 55 2.73 -5.55 -16.84
CA VAL A 55 1.85 -5.57 -18.01
C VAL A 55 2.17 -6.83 -18.81
N ASP A 56 1.14 -7.60 -19.15
CA ASP A 56 1.32 -8.79 -19.98
C ASP A 56 1.44 -8.45 -21.48
N LYS A 57 1.63 -9.49 -22.30
CA LYS A 57 1.73 -9.37 -23.77
C LYS A 57 0.46 -8.80 -24.44
N ASN A 58 -0.68 -8.82 -23.75
CA ASN A 58 -1.96 -8.31 -24.23
C ASN A 58 -2.24 -6.88 -23.72
N ASN A 59 -1.25 -6.21 -23.13
CA ASN A 59 -1.37 -4.87 -22.52
C ASN A 59 -2.32 -4.83 -21.31
N ILE A 60 -2.54 -5.97 -20.64
CA ILE A 60 -3.35 -6.04 -19.41
C ILE A 60 -2.43 -5.85 -18.20
N ARG A 61 -2.81 -4.93 -17.30
CA ARG A 61 -2.12 -4.70 -16.03
C ARG A 61 -2.52 -5.75 -15.01
N HIS A 62 -1.52 -6.43 -14.46
CA HIS A 62 -1.64 -7.42 -13.40
C HIS A 62 -0.90 -6.94 -12.17
N ILE A 63 -1.36 -7.40 -11.00
CA ILE A 63 -0.60 -7.24 -9.76
C ILE A 63 -0.24 -8.58 -9.15
N THR A 64 0.81 -8.60 -8.35
CA THR A 64 1.24 -9.77 -7.58
C THR A 64 1.63 -9.35 -6.18
N PHE A 65 1.17 -10.11 -5.20
CA PHE A 65 1.62 -9.98 -3.83
C PHE A 65 2.91 -10.78 -3.66
N VAL A 66 4.02 -10.06 -3.54
CA VAL A 66 5.36 -10.65 -3.48
C VAL A 66 5.82 -10.63 -2.01
N PRO A 67 6.00 -11.80 -1.37
CA PRO A 67 6.61 -11.89 -0.05
C PRO A 67 8.00 -11.26 -0.02
N MET A 68 8.26 -10.46 1.00
CA MET A 68 9.57 -9.85 1.19
C MET A 68 10.61 -10.93 1.51
N THR A 69 11.78 -10.80 0.91
CA THR A 69 12.94 -11.66 1.13
C THR A 69 14.03 -10.86 1.84
N SER A 70 15.03 -11.55 2.41
CA SER A 70 16.19 -10.90 3.02
C SER A 70 16.84 -9.87 2.09
N ASN A 71 16.99 -10.22 0.81
CA ASN A 71 17.56 -9.32 -0.19
C ASN A 71 16.67 -8.09 -0.43
N HIS A 72 15.33 -8.25 -0.41
CA HIS A 72 14.42 -7.11 -0.50
C HIS A 72 14.61 -6.16 0.69
N ILE A 73 14.67 -6.69 1.91
CA ILE A 73 14.92 -5.88 3.11
C ILE A 73 16.29 -5.22 3.09
N GLN A 74 17.34 -5.92 2.62
CA GLN A 74 18.67 -5.32 2.47
C GLN A 74 18.63 -4.09 1.56
N LEU A 75 17.94 -4.19 0.41
CA LEU A 75 17.81 -3.09 -0.52
C LEU A 75 16.99 -1.93 0.05
N GLU A 76 15.79 -2.21 0.59
CA GLU A 76 14.92 -1.16 1.13
C GLU A 76 15.54 -0.47 2.35
N ALA A 77 16.14 -1.23 3.27
CA ALA A 77 16.85 -0.64 4.40
C ALA A 77 18.04 0.20 3.93
N ALA A 78 18.83 -0.29 2.98
CA ALA A 78 19.98 0.45 2.47
C ALA A 78 19.60 1.71 1.68
N ARG A 79 18.37 1.84 1.17
CA ARG A 79 17.86 3.09 0.59
C ARG A 79 17.58 4.15 1.64
N LEU A 80 17.15 3.74 2.84
CA LEU A 80 16.69 4.65 3.90
C LEU A 80 17.76 4.93 4.97
N ILE A 81 18.67 3.98 5.20
CA ILE A 81 19.69 4.03 6.26
C ILE A 81 21.10 3.97 5.63
N ASN A 82 22.04 4.72 6.20
CA ASN A 82 23.46 4.62 5.90
C ASN A 82 24.09 3.52 6.75
N PHE A 83 24.31 2.35 6.17
CA PHE A 83 25.05 1.28 6.83
C PHE A 83 26.55 1.43 6.56
N VAL A 84 27.33 1.43 7.62
CA VAL A 84 28.79 1.52 7.54
C VAL A 84 29.46 0.49 8.44
N ARG A 85 30.65 0.05 8.04
CA ARG A 85 31.56 -0.73 8.86
C ARG A 85 32.77 0.13 9.22
N LYS A 86 33.12 0.17 10.50
CA LYS A 86 34.33 0.86 11.00
C LYS A 86 35.44 -0.15 11.25
N ASN A 87 36.57 0.01 10.56
CA ASN A 87 37.75 -0.81 10.83
C ASN A 87 38.34 -0.47 12.21
N ALA A 88 38.55 -1.49 13.05
CA ALA A 88 39.03 -1.30 14.42
C ALA A 88 40.48 -0.79 14.50
N LYS A 89 41.33 -1.14 13.52
CA LYS A 89 42.75 -0.79 13.49
C LYS A 89 43.00 0.57 12.84
N THR A 90 42.38 0.81 11.68
CA THR A 90 42.63 2.03 10.90
C THR A 90 41.61 3.13 11.14
N GLY A 91 40.49 2.83 11.82
CA GLY A 91 39.37 3.75 12.00
C GLY A 91 38.57 4.02 10.71
N ALA A 92 38.99 3.47 9.56
CA ALA A 92 38.37 3.71 8.27
C ALA A 92 36.89 3.28 8.26
N ILE A 93 36.03 4.13 7.69
CA ILE A 93 34.60 3.90 7.54
C ILE A 93 34.32 3.49 6.09
N THR A 94 33.66 2.34 5.92
CA THR A 94 33.32 1.77 4.60
C THR A 94 31.82 1.54 4.51
N PRO A 95 31.14 1.99 3.44
CA PRO A 95 29.73 1.67 3.21
C PRO A 95 29.53 0.15 3.08
N CYS A 96 28.42 -0.35 3.60
CA CYS A 96 28.03 -1.75 3.45
C CYS A 96 26.50 -1.90 3.40
N PHE A 97 26.02 -3.14 3.29
CA PHE A 97 24.61 -3.50 3.50
C PHE A 97 24.42 -4.06 4.92
N PRO A 98 23.19 -4.04 5.47
CA PRO A 98 22.90 -4.81 6.67
C PRO A 98 23.19 -6.29 6.42
N ALA A 99 23.66 -7.00 7.44
CA ALA A 99 23.97 -8.41 7.33
C ALA A 99 22.68 -9.24 7.12
N LYS A 100 22.78 -10.36 6.39
CA LYS A 100 21.62 -11.19 6.04
C LYS A 100 20.87 -11.70 7.28
N ASN A 101 21.60 -12.11 8.32
CA ASN A 101 21.00 -12.55 9.59
C ASN A 101 20.13 -11.45 10.23
N VAL A 102 20.57 -10.18 10.22
CA VAL A 102 19.78 -9.04 10.71
C VAL A 102 18.50 -8.88 9.88
N THR A 103 18.60 -8.90 8.56
CA THR A 103 17.42 -8.77 7.69
C THR A 103 16.47 -9.96 7.77
N ASN A 104 16.99 -11.18 8.02
CA ASN A 104 16.16 -12.34 8.31
C ASN A 104 15.41 -12.15 9.63
N CYS A 105 16.06 -11.63 10.67
CA CYS A 105 15.40 -11.32 11.94
C CYS A 105 14.25 -10.31 11.77
N VAL A 106 14.38 -9.32 10.89
CA VAL A 106 13.27 -8.40 10.53
C VAL A 106 12.09 -9.19 9.93
N LEU A 107 12.34 -10.17 9.07
CA LEU A 107 11.30 -10.98 8.40
C LEU A 107 10.69 -12.09 9.27
N THR A 108 11.33 -12.43 10.39
CA THR A 108 10.84 -13.46 11.32
C THR A 108 10.11 -12.86 12.53
N GLN A 109 9.80 -11.57 12.51
CA GLN A 109 9.01 -10.95 13.57
C GLN A 109 7.65 -11.64 13.72
N PRO A 110 7.11 -11.79 14.96
CA PRO A 110 5.86 -12.51 15.19
C PRO A 110 4.65 -11.94 14.43
N SER A 111 4.64 -10.63 14.21
CA SER A 111 3.65 -9.95 13.37
C SER A 111 4.25 -8.72 12.68
N PHE A 112 3.52 -8.23 11.68
CA PHE A 112 3.83 -7.02 10.92
C PHE A 112 2.70 -5.99 11.07
N ASP A 113 2.06 -5.94 12.23
CA ASP A 113 0.89 -5.08 12.48
C ASP A 113 1.24 -3.59 12.47
N GLN A 114 2.52 -3.25 12.60
CA GLN A 114 3.07 -1.92 12.39
C GLN A 114 3.05 -1.46 10.91
N PHE A 115 2.80 -2.36 9.97
CA PHE A 115 2.60 -2.05 8.56
C PHE A 115 1.11 -2.07 8.20
N HIS A 116 0.74 -1.26 7.21
CA HIS A 116 -0.61 -1.25 6.64
C HIS A 116 -1.04 -2.65 6.19
N LYS A 117 -2.24 -3.08 6.61
CA LYS A 117 -2.76 -4.42 6.30
C LYS A 117 -3.61 -4.40 5.04
N ILE A 118 -3.33 -5.30 4.10
CA ILE A 118 -4.24 -5.58 2.98
C ILE A 118 -5.31 -6.56 3.47
N LYS A 119 -6.57 -6.13 3.48
CA LYS A 119 -7.73 -6.95 3.85
C LYS A 119 -8.42 -7.54 2.63
N LYS A 120 -8.45 -6.79 1.53
CA LYS A 120 -9.15 -7.18 0.30
C LYS A 120 -8.45 -6.57 -0.92
N LEU A 121 -8.43 -7.33 -2.01
CA LEU A 121 -8.09 -6.85 -3.34
C LEU A 121 -9.40 -6.74 -4.13
N VAL A 122 -9.64 -5.61 -4.79
CA VAL A 122 -10.80 -5.39 -5.66
C VAL A 122 -10.34 -4.87 -7.01
N THR A 123 -11.08 -5.21 -8.06
CA THR A 123 -10.82 -4.76 -9.43
C THR A 123 -11.85 -3.76 -9.95
N ALA A 124 -12.87 -3.46 -9.15
CA ALA A 124 -13.91 -2.50 -9.45
C ALA A 124 -14.06 -1.51 -8.28
N PRO A 125 -14.53 -0.28 -8.57
CA PRO A 125 -14.89 0.68 -7.54
C PRO A 125 -15.83 0.05 -6.52
N THR A 126 -15.66 0.39 -5.25
CA THR A 126 -16.38 -0.25 -4.15
C THR A 126 -16.94 0.81 -3.21
N ILE A 127 -18.22 0.66 -2.87
CA ILE A 127 -18.88 1.46 -1.84
C ILE A 127 -18.64 0.79 -0.48
N LEU A 128 -18.14 1.56 0.47
CA LEU A 128 -17.92 1.12 1.84
C LEU A 128 -19.21 1.20 2.66
N LYS A 129 -19.25 0.54 3.82
CA LYS A 129 -20.42 0.55 4.71
C LYS A 129 -20.83 1.95 5.19
N ASN A 130 -19.88 2.90 5.21
CA ASN A 130 -20.12 4.29 5.57
C ASN A 130 -20.53 5.17 4.37
N GLY A 131 -20.80 4.57 3.20
CA GLY A 131 -21.18 5.27 1.98
C GLY A 131 -20.01 5.85 1.18
N ARG A 132 -18.78 5.84 1.70
CA ARG A 132 -17.61 6.33 0.97
C ARG A 132 -17.29 5.42 -0.22
N VAL A 133 -17.07 6.02 -1.39
CA VAL A 133 -16.70 5.28 -2.61
C VAL A 133 -15.18 5.25 -2.77
N ILE A 134 -14.63 4.05 -2.95
CA ILE A 134 -13.25 3.87 -3.40
C ILE A 134 -13.26 3.84 -4.93
N SER A 135 -12.88 4.96 -5.55
CA SER A 135 -12.85 5.14 -7.01
C SER A 135 -11.45 5.37 -7.59
N LYS A 136 -10.45 5.62 -6.73
CA LYS A 136 -9.05 5.81 -7.15
C LYS A 136 -8.26 4.53 -6.93
N PRO A 137 -7.56 4.00 -7.94
CA PRO A 137 -6.68 2.85 -7.80
C PRO A 137 -5.62 3.09 -6.72
N ARG A 138 -4.99 2.01 -6.25
CA ARG A 138 -4.06 1.91 -5.10
C ARG A 138 -4.75 1.58 -3.79
N TYR A 139 -3.96 1.61 -2.72
CA TYR A 139 -4.35 1.19 -1.38
C TYR A 139 -5.09 2.30 -0.64
N ASP A 140 -6.25 1.98 -0.09
CA ASP A 140 -7.01 2.83 0.80
C ASP A 140 -6.70 2.47 2.27
N ILE A 141 -6.07 3.39 3.00
CA ILE A 141 -5.55 3.17 4.36
C ILE A 141 -6.67 2.86 5.36
N GLU A 142 -7.80 3.57 5.28
CA GLU A 142 -8.89 3.46 6.25
C GLU A 142 -9.61 2.10 6.13
N SER A 143 -9.93 1.68 4.90
CA SER A 143 -10.61 0.40 4.67
C SER A 143 -9.66 -0.81 4.67
N GLY A 144 -8.40 -0.61 4.28
CA GLY A 144 -7.43 -1.67 4.02
C GLY A 144 -7.67 -2.40 2.68
N ILE A 145 -8.38 -1.78 1.75
CA ILE A 145 -8.66 -2.32 0.42
C ILE A 145 -7.58 -1.85 -0.55
N PHE A 146 -7.05 -2.78 -1.35
CA PHE A 146 -6.22 -2.46 -2.50
C PHE A 146 -7.11 -2.47 -3.75
N TYR A 147 -7.32 -1.32 -4.37
CA TYR A 147 -8.07 -1.21 -5.62
C TYR A 147 -7.11 -1.25 -6.81
N HIS A 148 -7.24 -2.31 -7.62
CA HIS A 148 -6.47 -2.51 -8.85
C HIS A 148 -7.34 -2.28 -10.07
N ALA A 149 -7.14 -1.15 -10.76
CA ALA A 149 -7.73 -0.91 -12.07
C ALA A 149 -6.71 -0.22 -12.98
N SER A 150 -6.86 -0.44 -14.29
CA SER A 150 -6.06 0.22 -15.31
C SER A 150 -6.34 1.72 -15.38
N GLU A 151 -7.59 2.10 -15.15
CA GLU A 151 -8.07 3.48 -15.16
C GLU A 151 -8.92 3.73 -13.91
N PRO A 152 -8.82 4.92 -13.28
CA PRO A 152 -9.72 5.29 -12.21
C PRO A 152 -11.16 5.42 -12.73
N LEU A 153 -12.13 5.18 -11.85
CA LEU A 153 -13.49 5.64 -12.12
C LEU A 153 -13.54 7.14 -11.79
N GLU A 154 -13.68 7.95 -12.83
CA GLU A 154 -14.01 9.36 -12.67
C GLU A 154 -15.46 9.47 -12.21
N LEU A 155 -15.63 9.79 -10.93
CA LEU A 155 -16.94 10.08 -10.37
C LEU A 155 -17.28 11.54 -10.69
N GLY A 156 -18.52 11.77 -11.13
CA GLY A 156 -19.09 13.11 -11.21
C GLY A 156 -19.39 13.68 -9.82
N ASP A 157 -20.29 14.66 -9.77
CA ASP A 157 -20.81 15.15 -8.50
C ASP A 157 -21.59 14.04 -7.78
N ILE A 158 -21.13 13.68 -6.58
CA ILE A 158 -21.73 12.65 -5.73
C ILE A 158 -22.39 13.25 -4.49
N GLU A 159 -22.47 14.58 -4.39
CA GLU A 159 -23.16 15.24 -3.28
C GLU A 159 -24.66 14.92 -3.37
N PRO A 160 -25.29 14.42 -2.28
CA PRO A 160 -26.70 14.04 -2.29
C PRO A 160 -27.62 15.28 -2.19
N THR A 161 -27.45 16.23 -3.10
CA THR A 161 -28.35 17.37 -3.24
C THR A 161 -29.74 16.89 -3.65
N PRO A 162 -30.83 17.62 -3.32
CA PRO A 162 -32.17 17.24 -3.74
C PRO A 162 -32.28 16.99 -5.26
N GLN A 163 -31.57 17.78 -6.07
CA GLN A 163 -31.53 17.67 -7.52
C GLN A 163 -30.79 16.39 -7.96
N ASN A 164 -29.63 16.09 -7.38
CA ASN A 164 -28.87 14.88 -7.71
C ASN A 164 -29.62 13.61 -7.28
N VAL A 165 -30.32 13.65 -6.14
CA VAL A 165 -31.17 12.55 -5.68
C VAL A 165 -32.33 12.31 -6.65
N GLU A 166 -33.03 13.36 -7.08
CA GLU A 166 -34.13 13.23 -8.03
C GLU A 166 -33.64 12.71 -9.38
N TRP A 167 -32.52 13.23 -9.88
CA TRP A 167 -31.88 12.73 -11.10
C TRP A 167 -31.51 11.25 -10.99
N ALA A 168 -30.91 10.82 -9.87
CA ALA A 168 -30.55 9.43 -9.64
C ALA A 168 -31.79 8.51 -9.56
N LYS A 169 -32.89 8.96 -8.97
CA LYS A 169 -34.16 8.21 -8.94
C LYS A 169 -34.71 8.00 -10.35
N ASN A 170 -34.72 9.05 -11.17
CA ASN A 170 -35.20 8.96 -12.55
C ASN A 170 -34.32 8.04 -13.40
N LEU A 171 -33.00 8.10 -13.24
CA LEU A 171 -32.09 7.13 -13.89
C LEU A 171 -32.44 5.68 -13.52
N ILE A 172 -32.75 5.40 -12.26
CA ILE A 172 -33.12 4.04 -11.82
C ILE A 172 -34.49 3.64 -12.39
N LEU A 173 -35.48 4.52 -12.28
CA LEU A 173 -36.87 4.20 -12.60
C LEU A 173 -37.16 4.18 -14.10
N ASP A 174 -36.58 5.11 -14.84
CA ASP A 174 -36.91 5.33 -16.25
C ASP A 174 -35.89 4.70 -17.18
N ASP A 175 -34.58 4.75 -16.86
CA ASP A 175 -33.54 4.20 -17.74
C ASP A 175 -33.18 2.75 -17.41
N LEU A 176 -32.95 2.43 -16.13
CA LEU A 176 -32.54 1.07 -15.71
C LEU A 176 -33.73 0.10 -15.59
N LEU A 177 -34.84 0.57 -15.03
CA LEU A 177 -36.03 -0.24 -14.77
C LEU A 177 -37.22 0.13 -15.66
N GLY A 178 -37.07 1.05 -16.62
CA GLY A 178 -38.17 1.51 -17.47
C GLY A 178 -38.86 0.40 -18.26
N ASP A 179 -38.09 -0.61 -18.69
CA ASP A 179 -38.61 -1.79 -19.41
C ASP A 179 -39.29 -2.82 -18.48
N PHE A 180 -39.22 -2.62 -17.16
CA PHE A 180 -39.76 -3.52 -16.15
C PHE A 180 -40.95 -2.85 -15.43
N PRO A 181 -42.19 -3.02 -15.94
CA PRO A 181 -43.33 -2.31 -15.41
C PRO A 181 -43.58 -2.67 -13.94
N PHE A 182 -43.66 -1.64 -13.08
CA PHE A 182 -44.04 -1.79 -11.70
C PHE A 182 -45.53 -2.15 -11.59
N LYS A 183 -45.86 -3.04 -10.66
CA LYS A 183 -47.24 -3.48 -10.43
C LYS A 183 -48.09 -2.43 -9.71
N SER A 184 -47.46 -1.59 -8.88
CA SER A 184 -48.10 -0.50 -8.15
C SER A 184 -47.13 0.65 -7.87
N GLU A 185 -47.66 1.82 -7.51
CA GLU A 185 -46.85 2.96 -7.06
C GLU A 185 -46.04 2.65 -5.79
N ALA A 186 -46.53 1.74 -4.93
CA ALA A 186 -45.78 1.31 -3.76
C ALA A 186 -44.52 0.51 -4.15
N ASP A 187 -44.61 -0.34 -5.17
CA ASP A 187 -43.47 -1.09 -5.70
C ASP A 187 -42.43 -0.14 -6.32
N LYS A 188 -42.90 0.89 -7.03
CA LYS A 188 -42.06 1.94 -7.62
C LYS A 188 -41.33 2.75 -6.55
N ALA A 189 -42.03 3.17 -5.49
CA ALA A 189 -41.43 3.91 -4.38
C ALA A 189 -40.39 3.09 -3.63
N ASN A 190 -40.67 1.80 -3.38
CA ASN A 190 -39.77 0.89 -2.69
C ASN A 190 -38.48 0.58 -3.49
N ALA A 191 -38.53 0.69 -4.82
CA ALA A 191 -37.35 0.48 -5.67
C ALA A 191 -36.27 1.57 -5.49
N VAL A 192 -36.64 2.75 -4.98
CA VAL A 192 -35.75 3.91 -4.82
C VAL A 192 -35.80 4.54 -3.41
N SER A 193 -36.39 3.85 -2.44
CA SER A 193 -36.54 4.31 -1.05
C SER A 193 -35.25 4.24 -0.25
#